data_AF-A0A9P7P6F1-F1
#
_entry.id   AF-A0A9P7P6F1-F1
#
_cell.length_a   1.000
_cell.length_b   1.000
_cell.length_c   1.000
_cell.angle_alpha   90.00
_cell.angle_beta   90.00
_cell.angle_gamma   90.00
#
_symmetry.space_group_name_H-M   'P 1'
#
loop_
_entity.id
_entity.type
_entity.pdbx_description
1 polymer ?
#
loop_
_entity_poly.entity_id
_entity_poly.type
_entity_poly.pdbx_seq_one_letter_code
_entity_poly.pdbx_strand_id
1 'polypeptide(L)'
;MSARKLAIAIVGPTASGKTKLGVAIAKAYLGEVISVDSLQCYKPGGIITARPLPEETEDVPHHLIDYLEADEEPEDYVSQAVRIMEDISARDGLPILVGGSTSLTMPLLQAAFAREYEVLALTLVPQRSAYQRLVETRGDEMLQRGLLEELKELHRLEKRLLHGVSDLSRGVWKAIGYREYLPYLHAIRSVNGTADGCSSSQEEHLREEGRLAMNASTLHYGQDQLEWMRHTLVPFLHRHRAATVSLCVTNKAAWEAEVQGPALTMAGEFCHGASRARHALGFFPKKKRVVCVFGGSSGGHDSSHIDAAKALGVTLHRHDMCLVYGGGTTGIMGAVASTLVALSGPSAVHGVVPAALARYESAGIGDGRVDGEYASRFGRRTVVRDMHTRKRLMTQMVREGAPGSGFVALSGGYGTLEELLEAATWHQLGIHRCGVSVFSVDGFYDGLLDWIRRVAGHGFVGNKDADIIRVARTAEEVVTCLDEGSRGGDHGLEWV
;
A
#
# COMPACT_ATOMS: atom_id res chain seq x y z
N MET A 1 -15.29 -7.13 38.15
CA MET A 1 -14.50 -7.08 36.91
C MET A 1 -14.77 -5.72 36.29
N SER A 2 -13.75 -4.92 36.00
CA SER A 2 -13.95 -3.65 35.27
C SER A 2 -14.50 -3.96 33.89
N ALA A 3 -15.48 -3.20 33.41
CA ALA A 3 -15.94 -3.27 32.03
C ALA A 3 -14.76 -3.00 31.07
N ARG A 4 -14.69 -3.71 29.95
CA ARG A 4 -13.63 -3.51 28.94
C ARG A 4 -13.83 -2.15 28.29
N LYS A 5 -12.79 -1.31 28.29
CA LYS A 5 -12.78 -0.05 27.54
C LYS A 5 -12.36 -0.34 26.12
N LEU A 6 -13.28 -0.27 25.17
CA LEU A 6 -13.02 -0.55 23.76
C LEU A 6 -12.97 0.77 22.98
N ALA A 7 -12.13 0.83 21.95
CA ALA A 7 -12.16 1.90 20.95
C ALA A 7 -11.79 1.33 19.57
N ILE A 8 -12.35 1.93 18.52
CA ILE A 8 -11.98 1.61 17.14
C ILE A 8 -11.28 2.84 16.53
N ALA A 9 -10.13 2.65 15.92
CA ALA A 9 -9.41 3.70 15.20
C ALA A 9 -9.42 3.41 13.70
N ILE A 10 -9.93 4.33 12.88
CA ILE A 10 -9.99 4.23 11.42
C ILE A 10 -9.01 5.25 10.83
N VAL A 11 -7.90 4.73 10.31
CA VAL A 11 -6.78 5.55 9.83
C VAL A 11 -6.50 5.25 8.38
N GLY A 12 -6.19 6.27 7.59
CA GLY A 12 -5.93 6.10 6.16
C GLY A 12 -5.72 7.43 5.47
N PRO A 13 -5.22 7.43 4.24
CA PRO A 13 -4.94 8.68 3.56
C PRO A 13 -6.24 9.39 3.17
N THR A 14 -6.17 10.65 2.77
CA THR A 14 -7.31 11.38 2.20
C THR A 14 -7.95 10.62 1.02
N ALA A 15 -9.25 10.80 0.78
CA ALA A 15 -10.06 10.10 -0.23
C ALA A 15 -10.20 8.56 -0.07
N SER A 16 -9.78 7.97 1.06
CA SER A 16 -9.88 6.52 1.29
C SER A 16 -11.24 6.03 1.84
N GLY A 17 -12.18 6.93 2.15
CA GLY A 17 -13.51 6.56 2.66
C GLY A 17 -13.62 6.39 4.19
N LYS A 18 -12.68 6.94 4.96
CA LYS A 18 -12.66 6.83 6.43
C LYS A 18 -13.98 7.19 7.11
N THR A 19 -14.55 8.35 6.78
CA THR A 19 -15.82 8.84 7.36
C THR A 19 -16.95 7.85 7.11
N LYS A 20 -17.11 7.40 5.85
CA LYS A 20 -18.13 6.42 5.47
C LYS A 20 -18.02 5.13 6.30
N LEU A 21 -16.80 4.64 6.50
CA LEU A 21 -16.59 3.45 7.32
C LEU A 21 -16.88 3.69 8.81
N GLY A 22 -16.48 4.86 9.33
CA GLY A 22 -16.76 5.26 10.71
C GLY A 22 -18.26 5.28 11.03
N VAL A 23 -19.05 5.88 10.15
CA VAL A 23 -20.51 5.92 10.25
C VAL A 23 -21.11 4.51 10.19
N ALA A 24 -20.66 3.66 9.25
CA ALA A 24 -21.15 2.29 9.15
C ALA A 24 -20.92 1.47 10.43
N ILE A 25 -19.73 1.58 11.03
CA ILE A 25 -19.40 0.91 12.29
C ILE A 25 -20.18 1.50 13.47
N ALA A 26 -20.31 2.83 13.52
CA ALA A 26 -21.06 3.51 14.57
C ALA A 26 -22.52 3.05 14.61
N LYS A 27 -23.17 2.96 13.45
CA LYS A 27 -24.54 2.46 13.33
C LYS A 27 -24.68 1.01 13.76
N ALA A 28 -23.69 0.17 13.46
CA ALA A 28 -23.72 -1.25 13.78
C ALA A 28 -23.48 -1.54 15.28
N TYR A 29 -22.71 -0.69 15.97
CA TYR A 29 -22.21 -0.98 17.33
C TYR A 29 -22.46 0.15 18.34
N LEU A 30 -23.51 0.96 18.12
CA LEU A 30 -23.88 2.09 19.00
C LEU A 30 -22.69 3.00 19.32
N GLY A 31 -21.92 3.31 18.28
CA GLY A 31 -20.72 4.12 18.38
C GLY A 31 -20.96 5.60 18.12
N GLU A 32 -19.99 6.40 18.53
CA GLU A 32 -19.93 7.83 18.25
C GLU A 32 -18.56 8.15 17.63
N VAL A 33 -18.54 9.01 16.62
CA VAL A 33 -17.32 9.34 15.87
C VAL A 33 -16.59 10.51 16.54
N ILE A 34 -15.29 10.35 16.76
CA ILE A 34 -14.39 11.42 17.18
C ILE A 34 -13.46 11.72 15.99
N SER A 35 -13.56 12.93 15.42
CA SER A 35 -12.72 13.32 14.29
C SER A 35 -11.26 13.48 14.72
N VAL A 36 -10.34 12.84 14.00
CA VAL A 36 -8.89 12.90 14.14
C VAL A 36 -8.27 13.57 12.90
N ASP A 37 -8.87 14.69 12.51
CA ASP A 37 -8.42 15.55 11.43
C ASP A 37 -8.21 16.97 11.96
N SER A 38 -7.04 17.54 11.68
CA SER A 38 -6.65 18.86 12.19
C SER A 38 -7.33 20.03 11.46
N LEU A 39 -8.12 19.75 10.41
CA LEU A 39 -8.80 20.77 9.61
C LEU A 39 -10.33 20.72 9.77
N GLN A 40 -10.92 19.58 10.15
CA GLN A 40 -12.39 19.47 10.29
C GLN A 40 -12.96 20.22 11.51
N CYS A 41 -12.09 20.68 12.42
CA CYS A 41 -12.45 21.46 13.59
C CYS A 41 -12.90 22.89 13.27
N TYR A 42 -12.49 23.47 12.13
CA TYR A 42 -12.85 24.83 11.77
C TYR A 42 -14.30 24.94 11.31
N LYS A 43 -14.99 26.01 11.70
CA LYS A 43 -16.35 26.33 11.25
C LYS A 43 -16.41 26.69 9.76
N PRO A 44 -15.61 27.66 9.27
CA PRO A 44 -15.55 27.94 7.84
C PRO A 44 -14.75 26.87 7.09
N GLY A 45 -14.96 26.76 5.78
CA GLY A 45 -14.18 25.83 4.95
C GLY A 45 -14.67 24.38 5.01
N GLY A 46 -15.97 24.13 5.18
CA GLY A 46 -16.51 22.78 5.29
C GLY A 46 -16.20 21.88 4.09
N ILE A 47 -16.19 22.42 2.86
CA ILE A 47 -15.88 21.68 1.64
C ILE A 47 -14.37 21.41 1.55
N ILE A 48 -13.52 22.43 1.67
CA ILE A 48 -12.07 22.31 1.54
C ILE A 48 -11.45 21.39 2.61
N THR A 49 -11.98 21.44 3.82
CA THR A 49 -11.56 20.56 4.93
C THR A 49 -12.23 19.18 4.86
N ALA A 50 -13.16 19.00 3.93
CA ALA A 50 -13.99 17.82 3.75
C ALA A 50 -14.61 17.34 5.06
N ARG A 51 -15.22 18.28 5.77
CA ARG A 51 -16.04 17.99 6.92
C ARG A 51 -17.25 17.14 6.46
N PRO A 52 -17.60 16.07 7.20
CA PRO A 52 -18.77 15.25 6.88
C PRO A 52 -20.03 16.11 6.80
N LEU A 53 -20.85 15.88 5.77
CA LEU A 53 -22.17 16.49 5.66
C LEU A 53 -23.18 15.82 6.59
N PRO A 54 -24.26 16.51 7.01
CA PRO A 54 -25.33 15.91 7.80
C PRO A 54 -25.93 14.64 7.17
N GLU A 55 -26.06 14.59 5.84
CA GLU A 55 -26.50 13.37 5.15
C GLU A 55 -25.46 12.24 5.16
N GLU A 56 -24.17 12.56 5.26
CA GLU A 56 -23.08 11.58 5.32
C GLU A 56 -22.89 11.03 6.75
N THR A 57 -23.27 11.80 7.78
CA THR A 57 -23.19 11.35 9.17
C THR A 57 -24.32 10.39 9.54
N GLU A 58 -25.44 10.38 8.80
CA GLU A 58 -26.58 9.50 9.03
C GLU A 58 -27.03 9.47 10.50
N ASP A 59 -27.16 10.66 11.11
CA ASP A 59 -27.51 10.90 12.52
C ASP A 59 -26.51 10.36 13.56
N VAL A 60 -25.36 9.82 13.14
CA VAL A 60 -24.29 9.43 14.06
C VAL A 60 -23.65 10.67 14.68
N PRO A 61 -23.53 10.75 16.02
CA PRO A 61 -22.83 11.84 16.68
C PRO A 61 -21.37 11.95 16.23
N HIS A 62 -20.97 13.15 15.82
CA HIS A 62 -19.59 13.48 15.47
C HIS A 62 -19.04 14.55 16.41
N HIS A 63 -17.89 14.24 17.00
CA HIS A 63 -17.22 15.08 17.98
C HIS A 63 -15.96 15.71 17.39
N LEU A 64 -15.55 16.85 17.96
CA LEU A 64 -14.35 17.61 17.56
C LEU A 64 -14.35 18.05 16.08
N ILE A 65 -15.54 18.35 15.57
CA ILE A 65 -15.75 19.02 14.28
C ILE A 65 -16.45 20.36 14.51
N ASP A 66 -16.27 21.32 13.62
CA ASP A 66 -17.08 22.56 13.55
C ASP A 66 -17.13 23.40 14.86
N TYR A 67 -16.02 23.53 15.58
CA TYR A 67 -15.96 24.23 16.87
C TYR A 67 -14.98 25.40 16.95
N LEU A 68 -14.00 25.50 16.04
CA LEU A 68 -13.01 26.59 16.00
C LEU A 68 -13.36 27.64 14.94
N GLU A 69 -13.09 28.91 15.24
CA GLU A 69 -13.09 30.00 14.26
C GLU A 69 -11.88 29.91 13.32
N ALA A 70 -11.91 30.66 12.21
CA ALA A 70 -10.98 30.51 11.08
C ALA A 70 -9.47 30.61 11.45
N ASP A 71 -9.14 31.44 12.43
CA ASP A 71 -7.79 31.82 12.84
C ASP A 71 -7.39 31.25 14.22
N GLU A 72 -8.27 30.47 14.84
CA GLU A 72 -7.99 29.79 16.10
C GLU A 72 -7.09 28.56 15.89
N GLU A 73 -6.47 28.08 16.98
CA GLU A 73 -5.69 26.84 16.97
C GLU A 73 -6.14 25.94 18.12
N PRO A 74 -6.17 24.61 17.93
CA PRO A 74 -6.56 23.70 18.99
C PRO A 74 -5.46 23.63 20.07
N GLU A 75 -5.77 24.06 21.30
CA GLU A 75 -4.80 24.09 22.40
C GLU A 75 -4.69 22.75 23.17
N ASP A 76 -5.79 22.00 23.31
CA ASP A 76 -5.85 20.80 24.15
C ASP A 76 -6.66 19.66 23.50
N TYR A 77 -6.42 19.40 22.22
CA TYR A 77 -7.17 18.41 21.45
C TYR A 77 -7.16 17.02 22.09
N VAL A 78 -5.99 16.53 22.54
CA VAL A 78 -5.85 15.16 23.07
C VAL A 78 -6.66 14.98 24.35
N SER A 79 -6.60 15.93 25.29
CA SER A 79 -7.37 15.79 26.53
C SER A 79 -8.86 15.91 26.28
N GLN A 80 -9.30 16.77 25.36
CA GLN A 80 -10.71 16.85 24.96
C GLN A 80 -11.19 15.54 24.32
N ALA A 81 -10.42 14.98 23.39
CA ALA A 81 -10.74 13.70 22.75
C ALA A 81 -10.84 12.56 23.78
N VAL A 82 -9.90 12.47 24.73
CA VAL A 82 -9.94 11.45 25.79
C VAL A 82 -11.15 11.62 26.69
N ARG A 83 -11.52 12.84 27.09
CA ARG A 83 -12.75 13.07 27.87
C ARG A 83 -13.99 12.58 27.13
N ILE A 84 -14.08 12.89 25.84
CA ILE A 84 -15.20 12.44 24.99
C ILE A 84 -15.21 10.91 24.88
N MET A 85 -14.04 10.27 24.72
CA MET A 85 -13.94 8.80 24.75
C MET A 85 -14.48 8.21 26.06
N GLU A 86 -14.10 8.81 27.20
CA GLU A 86 -14.54 8.38 28.53
C GLU A 86 -16.04 8.59 28.72
N ASP A 87 -16.58 9.72 28.26
CA ASP A 87 -18.01 10.03 28.31
C ASP A 87 -18.84 9.07 27.46
N ILE A 88 -18.37 8.74 26.25
CA ILE A 88 -19.01 7.73 25.37
C ILE A 88 -18.98 6.37 26.06
N SER A 89 -17.84 5.98 26.60
CA SER A 89 -17.66 4.68 27.28
C SER A 89 -18.52 4.57 28.54
N ALA A 90 -18.71 5.68 29.27
CA ALA A 90 -19.56 5.74 30.46
C ALA A 90 -21.05 5.54 30.15
N ARG A 91 -21.46 5.73 28.90
CA ARG A 91 -22.82 5.46 28.39
C ARG A 91 -22.92 4.11 27.66
N ASP A 92 -21.94 3.22 27.86
CA ASP A 92 -21.80 1.94 27.15
C ASP A 92 -21.70 2.08 25.62
N GLY A 93 -21.36 3.27 25.12
CA GLY A 93 -21.14 3.53 23.69
C GLY A 93 -19.71 3.20 23.26
N LEU A 94 -19.51 3.10 21.94
CA LEU A 94 -18.20 2.79 21.35
C LEU A 94 -17.53 4.06 20.77
N PRO A 95 -16.39 4.52 21.32
CA PRO A 95 -15.61 5.59 20.70
C PRO A 95 -14.96 5.13 19.39
N ILE A 96 -15.25 5.84 18.29
CA ILE A 96 -14.69 5.55 16.96
C ILE A 96 -13.85 6.74 16.49
N LEU A 97 -12.54 6.58 16.54
CA LEU A 97 -11.55 7.60 16.17
C LEU A 97 -11.37 7.59 14.65
N VAL A 98 -11.75 8.64 13.93
CA VAL A 98 -11.73 8.66 12.46
C VAL A 98 -10.87 9.80 11.95
N GLY A 99 -9.76 9.49 11.26
CA GLY A 99 -8.95 10.55 10.69
C GLY A 99 -7.63 10.10 10.07
N GLY A 100 -6.86 11.07 9.60
CA GLY A 100 -5.56 10.83 8.97
C GLY A 100 -4.46 11.79 9.45
N SER A 101 -4.77 12.66 10.41
CA SER A 101 -3.76 13.61 10.90
C SER A 101 -2.69 12.87 11.69
N THR A 102 -1.48 12.84 11.15
CA THR A 102 -0.34 12.13 11.75
C THR A 102 0.04 12.74 13.10
N SER A 103 -0.13 14.06 13.27
CA SER A 103 0.15 14.80 14.49
C SER A 103 -0.88 14.57 15.60
N LEU A 104 -2.14 14.26 15.27
CA LEU A 104 -3.19 14.02 16.27
C LEU A 104 -3.34 12.52 16.61
N THR A 105 -3.19 11.65 15.61
CA THR A 105 -3.46 10.22 15.75
C THR A 105 -2.56 9.55 16.78
N MET A 106 -1.25 9.82 16.73
CA MET A 106 -0.28 9.17 17.63
C MET A 106 -0.45 9.58 19.10
N PRO A 107 -0.49 10.88 19.45
CA PRO A 107 -0.74 11.31 20.82
C PRO A 107 -2.08 10.80 21.38
N LEU A 108 -3.14 10.80 20.56
CA LEU A 108 -4.45 10.31 21.01
C LEU A 108 -4.44 8.81 21.29
N LEU A 109 -3.82 8.00 20.41
CA LEU A 109 -3.69 6.56 20.66
C LEU A 109 -2.81 6.27 21.89
N GLN A 110 -1.73 7.02 22.08
CA GLN A 110 -0.90 6.91 23.30
C GLN A 110 -1.74 7.19 24.57
N ALA A 111 -2.56 8.24 24.55
CA ALA A 111 -3.43 8.57 25.66
C ALA A 111 -4.52 7.50 25.88
N ALA A 112 -5.10 6.95 24.80
CA ALA A 112 -6.06 5.86 24.88
C ALA A 112 -5.46 4.61 25.54
N PHE A 113 -4.26 4.17 25.11
CA PHE A 113 -3.58 3.04 25.74
C PHE A 113 -3.22 3.31 27.21
N ALA A 114 -2.81 4.54 27.55
CA ALA A 114 -2.55 4.93 28.92
C ALA A 114 -3.80 4.89 29.83
N ARG A 115 -5.01 4.98 29.23
CA ARG A 115 -6.30 4.83 29.91
C ARG A 115 -6.88 3.41 29.80
N GLU A 116 -6.05 2.45 29.44
CA GLU A 116 -6.38 1.02 29.33
C GLU A 116 -7.46 0.70 28.29
N TYR A 117 -7.58 1.53 27.24
CA TYR A 117 -8.41 1.16 26.09
C TYR A 117 -7.77 0.01 25.31
N GLU A 118 -8.54 -1.03 25.05
CA GLU A 118 -8.27 -1.97 23.98
C GLU A 118 -8.66 -1.29 22.66
N VAL A 119 -7.76 -1.31 21.66
CA VAL A 119 -7.97 -0.63 20.39
C VAL A 119 -7.98 -1.61 19.22
N LEU A 120 -9.00 -1.52 18.37
CA LEU A 120 -9.00 -2.09 17.02
C LEU A 120 -8.65 -0.98 16.01
N ALA A 121 -7.49 -1.10 15.36
CA ALA A 121 -7.04 -0.20 14.33
C ALA A 121 -7.37 -0.74 12.93
N LEU A 122 -8.28 -0.08 12.22
CA LEU A 122 -8.63 -0.33 10.84
C LEU A 122 -7.88 0.66 9.95
N THR A 123 -6.94 0.16 9.15
CA THR A 123 -6.13 0.98 8.25
C THR A 123 -6.63 0.87 6.81
N LEU A 124 -7.03 1.98 6.20
CA LEU A 124 -7.47 2.02 4.81
C LEU A 124 -6.28 2.30 3.90
N VAL A 125 -6.02 1.39 2.96
CA VAL A 125 -4.85 1.46 2.07
C VAL A 125 -5.32 1.45 0.62
N PRO A 126 -5.36 2.60 -0.06
CA PRO A 126 -5.71 2.66 -1.47
C PRO A 126 -4.76 1.84 -2.35
N GLN A 127 -5.32 1.13 -3.32
CA GLN A 127 -4.52 0.47 -4.34
C GLN A 127 -3.78 1.52 -5.17
N ARG A 128 -2.46 1.33 -5.37
CA ARG A 128 -1.61 2.31 -6.08
C ARG A 128 -2.15 2.72 -7.44
N SER A 129 -2.71 1.79 -8.21
CA SER A 129 -3.28 2.02 -9.54
C SER A 129 -4.63 2.77 -9.53
N ALA A 130 -5.27 2.90 -8.36
CA ALA A 130 -6.56 3.55 -8.19
C ALA A 130 -6.45 4.87 -7.42
N TYR A 131 -5.41 5.06 -6.61
CA TYR A 131 -5.36 6.15 -5.65
C TYR A 131 -5.44 7.54 -6.29
N GLN A 132 -4.70 7.76 -7.38
CA GLN A 132 -4.76 9.01 -8.14
C GLN A 132 -6.20 9.32 -8.60
N ARG A 133 -6.91 8.34 -9.16
CA ARG A 133 -8.30 8.53 -9.60
C ARG A 133 -9.25 8.84 -8.44
N LEU A 134 -9.03 8.27 -7.26
CA LEU A 134 -9.83 8.57 -6.07
C LEU A 134 -9.64 10.02 -5.62
N VAL A 135 -8.40 10.53 -5.66
CA VAL A 135 -8.09 11.93 -5.35
C VAL A 135 -8.70 12.87 -6.38
N GLU A 136 -8.54 12.58 -7.67
CA GLU A 136 -9.10 13.38 -8.77
C GLU A 136 -10.63 13.44 -8.69
N THR A 137 -11.29 12.29 -8.52
CA THR A 137 -12.76 12.21 -8.39
C THR A 137 -13.25 13.07 -7.22
N ARG A 138 -12.56 13.00 -6.08
CA ARG A 138 -12.90 13.81 -4.90
C ARG A 138 -12.71 15.30 -5.17
N GLY A 139 -11.63 15.70 -5.83
CA GLY A 139 -11.39 17.10 -6.20
C GLY A 139 -12.50 17.64 -7.11
N ASP A 140 -12.95 16.82 -8.06
CA ASP A 140 -14.07 17.17 -8.95
C ASP A 140 -15.40 17.28 -8.18
N GLU A 141 -15.68 16.34 -7.27
CA GLU A 141 -16.84 16.38 -6.36
C GLU A 141 -16.83 17.64 -5.47
N MET A 142 -15.66 18.06 -4.95
CA MET A 142 -15.51 19.30 -4.17
C MET A 142 -15.84 20.54 -5.01
N LEU A 143 -15.38 20.60 -6.26
CA LEU A 143 -15.70 21.70 -7.17
C LEU A 143 -17.19 21.75 -7.51
N GLN A 144 -17.83 20.60 -7.76
CA GLN A 144 -19.28 20.52 -7.99
C GLN A 144 -20.10 21.01 -6.80
N ARG A 145 -19.58 20.80 -5.57
CA ARG A 145 -20.19 21.28 -4.32
C ARG A 145 -20.00 22.77 -4.06
N GLY A 146 -19.28 23.49 -4.91
CA GLY A 146 -19.09 24.94 -4.76
C GLY A 146 -17.81 25.35 -4.02
N LEU A 147 -16.77 24.52 -4.03
CA LEU A 147 -15.45 24.84 -3.43
C LEU A 147 -14.94 26.25 -3.81
N LEU A 148 -15.14 26.70 -5.05
CA LEU A 148 -14.65 28.01 -5.48
C LEU A 148 -15.33 29.18 -4.76
N GLU A 149 -16.62 29.07 -4.45
CA GLU A 149 -17.33 30.10 -3.69
C GLU A 149 -16.87 30.12 -2.23
N GLU A 150 -16.68 28.93 -1.64
CA GLU A 150 -16.11 28.81 -0.29
C GLU A 150 -14.69 29.40 -0.20
N LEU A 151 -13.85 29.14 -1.21
CA LEU A 151 -12.50 29.72 -1.30
C LEU A 151 -12.52 31.25 -1.38
N LYS A 152 -13.48 31.84 -2.14
CA LYS A 152 -13.66 33.30 -2.20
C LYS A 152 -14.05 33.86 -0.82
N GLU A 153 -14.88 33.18 -0.06
CA GLU A 153 -15.26 33.57 1.29
C GLU A 153 -14.08 33.46 2.27
N LEU A 154 -13.36 32.34 2.25
CA LEU A 154 -12.13 32.15 3.03
C LEU A 154 -11.08 33.22 2.72
N HIS A 155 -10.98 33.66 1.47
CA HIS A 155 -10.06 34.72 1.08
C HIS A 155 -10.46 36.11 1.57
N ARG A 156 -11.76 36.37 1.71
CA ARG A 156 -12.26 37.59 2.38
C ARG A 156 -11.98 37.55 3.88
N LEU A 157 -12.12 36.38 4.51
CA LEU A 157 -11.81 36.18 5.92
C LEU A 157 -10.31 36.34 6.19
N GLU A 158 -9.43 35.77 5.35
CA GLU A 158 -7.97 35.90 5.46
C GLU A 158 -7.58 37.38 5.56
N LYS A 159 -8.07 38.19 4.61
CA LYS A 159 -7.77 39.63 4.57
C LYS A 159 -8.29 40.38 5.79
N ARG A 160 -9.41 39.94 6.37
CA ARG A 160 -10.02 40.58 7.53
C ARG A 160 -9.27 40.26 8.82
N LEU A 161 -8.87 39.00 8.99
CA LEU A 161 -8.33 38.48 10.24
C LEU A 161 -6.79 38.55 10.30
N LEU A 162 -6.11 38.33 9.16
CA LEU A 162 -4.63 38.30 9.12
C LEU A 162 -3.99 39.63 8.74
N HIS A 163 -4.77 40.71 8.55
CA HIS A 163 -4.31 42.09 8.33
C HIS A 163 -3.15 42.28 7.33
N GLY A 164 -3.02 41.40 6.32
CA GLY A 164 -1.97 41.45 5.30
C GLY A 164 -0.65 40.74 5.65
N VAL A 165 -0.56 40.10 6.83
CA VAL A 165 0.52 39.15 7.15
C VAL A 165 -0.02 37.75 6.85
N SER A 166 0.13 37.29 5.60
CA SER A 166 -0.38 36.00 5.13
C SER A 166 0.43 34.81 5.69
N ASP A 167 0.36 34.60 7.01
CA ASP A 167 0.82 33.36 7.61
C ASP A 167 -0.22 32.25 7.37
N LEU A 168 -0.14 31.66 6.18
CA LEU A 168 -0.99 30.53 5.77
C LEU A 168 -0.55 29.20 6.43
N SER A 169 0.31 29.24 7.44
CA SER A 169 0.65 28.07 8.25
C SER A 169 -0.26 27.90 9.48
N ARG A 170 -1.25 28.79 9.65
CA ARG A 170 -2.19 28.78 10.77
C ARG A 170 -3.65 28.77 10.33
N GLY A 171 -4.52 28.31 11.23
CA GLY A 171 -5.97 28.29 11.03
C GLY A 171 -6.42 27.40 9.87
N VAL A 172 -7.61 27.70 9.35
CA VAL A 172 -8.22 26.95 8.24
C VAL A 172 -7.41 27.04 6.94
N TRP A 173 -6.61 28.08 6.75
CA TRP A 173 -5.83 28.31 5.52
C TRP A 173 -4.65 27.35 5.32
N LYS A 174 -4.36 26.50 6.32
CA LYS A 174 -3.50 25.31 6.18
C LYS A 174 -4.06 24.28 5.20
N ALA A 175 -5.36 24.32 4.93
CA ALA A 175 -6.02 23.31 4.11
C ALA A 175 -5.48 23.27 2.67
N ILE A 176 -5.19 22.05 2.20
CA ILE A 176 -4.82 21.80 0.81
C ILE A 176 -5.99 22.23 -0.09
N GLY A 177 -5.70 23.03 -1.10
CA GLY A 177 -6.66 23.68 -1.98
C GLY A 177 -6.68 25.19 -1.80
N TYR A 178 -6.35 25.73 -0.62
CA TYR A 178 -6.39 27.18 -0.43
C TYR A 178 -5.21 27.85 -1.15
N ARG A 179 -3.99 27.39 -0.87
CA ARG A 179 -2.75 27.90 -1.48
C ARG A 179 -2.72 27.68 -2.99
N GLU A 180 -3.18 26.52 -3.42
CA GLU A 180 -3.22 26.09 -4.82
C GLU A 180 -4.14 26.97 -5.67
N TYR A 181 -5.20 27.52 -5.07
CA TYR A 181 -6.13 28.43 -5.75
C TYR A 181 -5.81 29.93 -5.54
N LEU A 182 -4.74 30.31 -4.83
CA LEU A 182 -4.37 31.73 -4.68
C LEU A 182 -4.21 32.47 -6.01
N PRO A 183 -3.57 31.91 -7.07
CA PRO A 183 -3.49 32.58 -8.37
C PRO A 183 -4.87 32.89 -8.96
N TYR A 184 -5.81 31.94 -8.86
CA TYR A 184 -7.20 32.13 -9.26
C TYR A 184 -7.88 33.23 -8.44
N LEU A 185 -7.77 33.18 -7.11
CA LEU A 185 -8.40 34.14 -6.19
C LEU A 185 -7.87 35.57 -6.36
N HIS A 186 -6.59 35.73 -6.68
CA HIS A 186 -6.01 37.03 -6.98
C HIS A 186 -6.50 37.59 -8.32
N ALA A 187 -6.56 36.75 -9.37
CA ALA A 187 -6.97 37.17 -10.71
C ALA A 187 -8.42 37.69 -10.77
N ILE A 188 -9.37 37.00 -10.13
CA ILE A 188 -10.80 37.37 -10.14
C ILE A 188 -11.10 38.68 -9.38
N ARG A 189 -10.19 39.13 -8.50
CA ARG A 189 -10.37 40.38 -7.74
C ARG A 189 -9.98 41.61 -8.55
N SER A 190 -9.01 41.49 -9.44
CA SER A 190 -8.58 42.54 -10.38
C SER A 190 -9.74 43.09 -11.23
N VAL A 191 -10.74 42.24 -11.51
CA VAL A 191 -11.92 42.55 -12.32
C VAL A 191 -12.89 43.53 -11.62
N ASN A 192 -12.92 43.56 -10.29
CA ASN A 192 -13.86 44.41 -9.53
C ASN A 192 -13.29 45.82 -9.21
N GLY A 193 -12.13 46.21 -9.76
CA GLY A 193 -11.49 47.48 -9.38
C GLY A 193 -10.67 48.23 -10.44
N THR A 194 -10.23 47.62 -11.55
CA THR A 194 -9.46 48.30 -12.61
C THR A 194 -9.65 47.67 -13.99
N ALA A 195 -9.48 48.48 -15.04
CA ALA A 195 -9.84 48.24 -16.44
C ALA A 195 -9.04 47.16 -17.21
N ASP A 196 -8.26 46.31 -16.55
CA ASP A 196 -7.64 45.12 -17.15
C ASP A 196 -8.34 43.87 -16.60
N GLY A 197 -9.46 43.52 -17.24
CA GLY A 197 -10.21 42.32 -16.91
C GLY A 197 -9.47 41.06 -17.35
N CYS A 198 -9.35 40.09 -16.44
CA CYS A 198 -9.02 38.71 -16.77
C CYS A 198 -10.01 38.20 -17.84
N SER A 199 -9.53 37.69 -18.97
CA SER A 199 -10.42 37.09 -19.97
C SER A 199 -11.09 35.84 -19.39
N SER A 200 -12.31 35.52 -19.84
CA SER A 200 -13.01 34.28 -19.41
C SER A 200 -12.14 33.03 -19.61
N SER A 201 -11.31 33.02 -20.65
CA SER A 201 -10.33 31.97 -20.92
C SER A 201 -9.19 31.89 -19.90
N GLN A 202 -8.75 33.02 -19.34
CA GLN A 202 -7.68 33.06 -18.34
C GLN A 202 -8.21 32.64 -16.95
N GLU A 203 -9.45 32.98 -16.61
CA GLU A 203 -10.10 32.51 -15.39
C GLU A 203 -10.25 30.98 -15.40
N GLU A 204 -10.74 30.41 -16.50
CA GLU A 204 -10.91 28.97 -16.66
C GLU A 204 -9.57 28.22 -16.59
N HIS A 205 -8.52 28.79 -17.17
CA HIS A 205 -7.18 28.23 -17.08
C HIS A 205 -6.65 28.19 -15.64
N LEU A 206 -6.72 29.31 -14.90
CA LEU A 206 -6.27 29.37 -13.51
C LEU A 206 -7.08 28.47 -12.58
N ARG A 207 -8.38 28.29 -12.86
CA ARG A 207 -9.24 27.35 -12.15
C ARG A 207 -8.75 25.91 -12.33
N GLU A 208 -8.39 25.54 -13.56
CA GLU A 208 -7.89 24.20 -13.88
C GLU A 208 -6.49 23.96 -13.31
N GLU A 209 -5.59 24.94 -13.39
CA GLU A 209 -4.28 24.88 -12.75
C GLU A 209 -4.40 24.67 -11.23
N GLY A 210 -5.29 25.42 -10.56
CA GLY A 210 -5.57 25.24 -9.14
C GLY A 210 -6.08 23.84 -8.80
N ARG A 211 -6.93 23.26 -9.67
CA ARG A 211 -7.46 21.90 -9.50
C ARG A 211 -6.35 20.85 -9.59
N LEU A 212 -5.52 20.95 -10.62
CA LEU A 212 -4.39 20.03 -10.84
C LEU A 212 -3.37 20.14 -9.69
N ALA A 213 -3.06 21.35 -9.25
CA ALA A 213 -2.16 21.59 -8.12
C ALA A 213 -2.73 21.02 -6.81
N MET A 214 -4.02 21.26 -6.53
CA MET A 214 -4.69 20.71 -5.34
C MET A 214 -4.66 19.17 -5.34
N ASN A 215 -4.95 18.54 -6.49
CA ASN A 215 -4.90 17.08 -6.63
C ASN A 215 -3.49 16.55 -6.41
N ALA A 216 -2.47 17.22 -6.95
CA ALA A 216 -1.07 16.83 -6.77
C ALA A 216 -0.62 16.94 -5.30
N SER A 217 -0.91 18.06 -4.62
CA SER A 217 -0.64 18.24 -3.18
C SER A 217 -1.37 17.21 -2.33
N THR A 218 -2.63 16.94 -2.65
CA THR A 218 -3.47 15.94 -1.95
C THR A 218 -2.89 14.53 -2.11
N LEU A 219 -2.43 14.18 -3.31
CA LEU A 219 -1.81 12.89 -3.59
C LEU A 219 -0.48 12.75 -2.84
N HIS A 220 0.35 13.79 -2.82
CA HIS A 220 1.62 13.82 -2.10
C HIS A 220 1.40 13.62 -0.59
N TYR A 221 0.51 14.43 0.01
CA TYR A 221 0.14 14.28 1.42
C TYR A 221 -0.38 12.86 1.73
N GLY A 222 -1.20 12.29 0.85
CA GLY A 222 -1.67 10.93 0.97
C GLY A 222 -0.57 9.86 0.93
N GLN A 223 0.47 10.06 0.10
CA GLN A 223 1.63 9.18 0.06
C GLN A 223 2.45 9.27 1.35
N ASP A 224 2.66 10.47 1.88
CA ASP A 224 3.34 10.68 3.17
C ASP A 224 2.57 10.01 4.31
N GLN A 225 1.23 10.10 4.31
CA GLN A 225 0.37 9.40 5.25
C GLN A 225 0.58 7.88 5.17
N LEU A 226 0.67 7.32 3.96
CA LEU A 226 0.89 5.88 3.76
C LEU A 226 2.28 5.44 4.23
N GLU A 227 3.33 6.22 3.98
CA GLU A 227 4.67 5.96 4.48
C GLU A 227 4.72 6.03 6.01
N TRP A 228 4.14 7.08 6.59
CA TRP A 228 4.03 7.22 8.04
C TRP A 228 3.24 6.08 8.68
N MET A 229 2.15 5.63 8.04
CA MET A 229 1.38 4.48 8.51
C MET A 229 2.26 3.22 8.57
N ARG A 230 3.05 2.96 7.52
CA ARG A 230 3.92 1.77 7.42
C ARG A 230 5.08 1.82 8.41
N HIS A 231 5.74 2.96 8.54
CA HIS A 231 6.99 3.07 9.28
C HIS A 231 6.81 3.52 10.74
N THR A 232 5.69 4.16 11.08
CA THR A 232 5.43 4.73 12.40
C THR A 232 4.22 4.12 13.08
N LEU A 233 3.03 4.21 12.47
CA LEU A 233 1.77 3.80 13.11
C LEU A 233 1.70 2.29 13.34
N VAL A 234 1.92 1.49 12.31
CA VAL A 234 1.82 0.02 12.40
C VAL A 234 2.80 -0.56 13.43
N PRO A 235 4.10 -0.18 13.43
CA PRO A 235 5.02 -0.61 14.49
C PRO A 235 4.59 -0.16 15.89
N PHE A 236 4.02 1.04 16.03
CA PHE A 236 3.49 1.52 17.31
C PHE A 236 2.32 0.68 17.81
N LEU A 237 1.33 0.38 16.95
CA LEU A 237 0.19 -0.46 17.27
C LEU A 237 0.60 -1.88 17.66
N HIS A 238 1.57 -2.46 16.93
CA HIS A 238 2.11 -3.79 17.24
C HIS A 238 2.78 -3.84 18.62
N ARG A 239 3.56 -2.81 18.98
CA ARG A 239 4.18 -2.71 20.32
C ARG A 239 3.15 -2.67 21.45
N HIS A 240 2.00 -2.04 21.22
CA HIS A 240 0.89 -1.97 22.17
C HIS A 240 -0.09 -3.15 22.06
N ARG A 241 0.20 -4.14 21.21
CA ARG A 241 -0.65 -5.33 20.98
C ARG A 241 -2.09 -4.99 20.57
N ALA A 242 -2.27 -3.87 19.87
CA ALA A 242 -3.57 -3.48 19.33
C ALA A 242 -4.00 -4.45 18.22
N ALA A 243 -5.29 -4.77 18.15
CA ALA A 243 -5.84 -5.51 17.02
C ALA A 243 -5.73 -4.61 15.78
N THR A 244 -5.09 -5.06 14.71
CA THR A 244 -4.83 -4.22 13.54
C THR A 244 -5.22 -4.96 12.26
N VAL A 245 -5.97 -4.28 11.39
CA VAL A 245 -6.41 -4.79 10.08
C VAL A 245 -6.12 -3.73 9.02
N SER A 246 -5.61 -4.14 7.86
CA SER A 246 -5.49 -3.26 6.69
C SER A 246 -6.48 -3.67 5.61
N LEU A 247 -7.26 -2.70 5.15
CA LEU A 247 -8.32 -2.89 4.16
C LEU A 247 -7.91 -2.19 2.87
N CYS A 248 -7.88 -2.93 1.77
CA CYS A 248 -7.50 -2.41 0.46
C CYS A 248 -8.66 -1.60 -0.13
N VAL A 249 -8.40 -0.35 -0.52
CA VAL A 249 -9.42 0.51 -1.17
C VAL A 249 -9.15 0.55 -2.66
N THR A 250 -9.97 -0.12 -3.45
CA THR A 250 -9.78 -0.25 -4.91
C THR A 250 -10.71 0.69 -5.67
N ASN A 251 -12.03 0.55 -5.51
CA ASN A 251 -13.05 1.34 -6.20
C ASN A 251 -14.38 1.32 -5.43
N LYS A 252 -15.31 2.21 -5.82
CA LYS A 252 -16.64 2.33 -5.16
C LYS A 252 -17.47 1.03 -5.26
N ALA A 253 -17.36 0.25 -6.35
CA ALA A 253 -18.15 -0.97 -6.55
C ALA A 253 -17.71 -2.13 -5.66
N ALA A 254 -16.42 -2.22 -5.35
CA ALA A 254 -15.86 -3.25 -4.48
C ALA A 254 -15.90 -2.88 -2.98
N TRP A 255 -16.30 -1.65 -2.64
CA TRP A 255 -16.29 -1.11 -1.27
C TRP A 255 -16.94 -2.03 -0.24
N GLU A 256 -18.13 -2.55 -0.56
CA GLU A 256 -18.89 -3.37 0.38
C GLU A 256 -18.16 -4.68 0.70
N ALA A 257 -17.64 -5.34 -0.33
CA ALA A 257 -17.00 -6.65 -0.22
C ALA A 257 -15.56 -6.57 0.31
N GLU A 258 -14.81 -5.54 -0.05
CA GLU A 258 -13.37 -5.43 0.24
C GLU A 258 -13.07 -4.58 1.49
N VAL A 259 -13.97 -3.69 1.89
CA VAL A 259 -13.72 -2.73 2.99
C VAL A 259 -14.78 -2.84 4.08
N GLN A 260 -16.05 -2.54 3.77
CA GLN A 260 -17.09 -2.38 4.79
C GLN A 260 -17.47 -3.70 5.47
N GLY A 261 -17.76 -4.75 4.70
CA GLY A 261 -18.12 -6.07 5.23
C GLY A 261 -17.02 -6.67 6.12
N PRO A 262 -15.75 -6.73 5.68
CA PRO A 262 -14.66 -7.20 6.51
C PRO A 262 -14.47 -6.36 7.78
N ALA A 263 -14.55 -5.03 7.68
CA ALA A 263 -14.43 -4.14 8.83
C ALA A 263 -15.53 -4.37 9.88
N LEU A 264 -16.79 -4.49 9.45
CA LEU A 264 -17.93 -4.76 10.33
C LEU A 264 -17.80 -6.11 11.01
N THR A 265 -17.31 -7.14 10.30
CA THR A 265 -17.05 -8.46 10.88
C THR A 265 -16.00 -8.39 11.98
N MET A 266 -14.88 -7.72 11.72
CA MET A 266 -13.78 -7.57 12.69
C MET A 266 -14.20 -6.72 13.90
N ALA A 267 -14.96 -5.64 13.68
CA ALA A 267 -15.53 -4.84 14.75
C ALA A 267 -16.48 -5.67 15.63
N GLY A 268 -17.28 -6.55 15.02
CA GLY A 268 -18.18 -7.46 15.73
C GLY A 268 -17.43 -8.45 16.62
N GLU A 269 -16.40 -9.11 16.08
CA GLU A 269 -15.53 -10.02 16.84
C GLU A 269 -14.83 -9.31 18.01
N PHE A 270 -14.33 -8.09 17.77
CA PHE A 270 -13.65 -7.27 18.77
C PHE A 270 -14.58 -6.87 19.93
N CYS A 271 -15.80 -6.41 19.61
CA CYS A 271 -16.77 -5.95 20.59
C CYS A 271 -17.37 -7.09 21.43
N HIS A 272 -17.74 -8.23 20.81
CA HIS A 272 -18.48 -9.30 21.49
C HIS A 272 -17.59 -10.31 22.25
N GLY A 273 -16.27 -10.10 22.26
CA GLY A 273 -15.38 -10.87 23.15
C GLY A 273 -15.32 -12.37 22.86
N ALA A 274 -15.51 -12.77 21.59
CA ALA A 274 -15.19 -14.14 21.17
C ALA A 274 -13.75 -14.46 21.57
N SER A 275 -13.62 -15.27 22.62
CA SER A 275 -12.42 -15.87 23.19
C SER A 275 -11.14 -15.54 22.45
N ARG A 276 -10.26 -14.72 23.05
CA ARG A 276 -8.79 -14.82 23.00
C ARG A 276 -8.19 -15.51 21.76
N ALA A 277 -8.68 -15.19 20.59
CA ALA A 277 -8.02 -15.42 19.34
C ALA A 277 -7.19 -14.14 19.19
N ARG A 278 -5.87 -14.11 19.39
CA ARG A 278 -4.88 -14.93 18.69
C ARG A 278 -5.30 -15.34 17.27
N HIS A 279 -6.16 -14.55 16.66
CA HIS A 279 -6.18 -14.31 15.24
C HIS A 279 -5.62 -12.89 15.14
N ALA A 280 -4.32 -12.70 14.92
CA ALA A 280 -3.82 -12.47 13.56
C ALA A 280 -4.84 -12.76 12.43
N LEU A 281 -6.03 -12.17 12.49
CA LEU A 281 -6.85 -11.90 11.32
C LEU A 281 -6.41 -10.54 10.81
N GLY A 282 -5.15 -10.48 10.40
CA GLY A 282 -4.84 -9.66 9.26
C GLY A 282 -5.59 -10.28 8.09
N PHE A 283 -6.76 -9.74 7.74
CA PHE A 283 -7.20 -9.75 6.35
C PHE A 283 -6.37 -8.73 5.54
N PHE A 284 -5.04 -8.75 5.73
CA PHE A 284 -4.20 -8.72 4.56
C PHE A 284 -4.62 -9.96 3.77
N PRO A 285 -4.78 -9.92 2.43
CA PRO A 285 -4.66 -11.18 1.70
C PRO A 285 -3.40 -11.83 2.27
N LYS A 286 -3.51 -13.05 2.84
CA LYS A 286 -2.33 -13.77 3.36
C LYS A 286 -1.25 -13.48 2.34
N LYS A 287 -0.17 -12.78 2.74
CA LYS A 287 0.87 -12.42 1.78
C LYS A 287 1.17 -13.71 1.06
N LYS A 288 0.86 -13.80 -0.24
CA LYS A 288 1.04 -15.08 -0.91
C LYS A 288 2.53 -15.37 -0.87
N ARG A 289 2.90 -16.65 -0.75
CA ARG A 289 4.31 -17.00 -0.93
C ARG A 289 4.67 -16.62 -2.35
N VAL A 290 5.71 -15.83 -2.52
CA VAL A 290 6.16 -15.36 -3.83
C VAL A 290 7.45 -16.10 -4.17
N VAL A 291 7.41 -16.84 -5.27
CA VAL A 291 8.59 -17.53 -5.80
C VAL A 291 9.06 -16.76 -7.03
N CYS A 292 10.31 -16.29 -6.98
CA CYS A 292 10.96 -15.74 -8.16
C CYS A 292 11.67 -16.86 -8.90
N VAL A 293 11.27 -17.10 -10.15
CA VAL A 293 11.88 -18.10 -11.02
C VAL A 293 12.82 -17.42 -12.01
N PHE A 294 14.09 -17.81 -11.97
CA PHE A 294 15.07 -17.53 -13.00
C PHE A 294 15.14 -18.73 -13.94
N GLY A 295 15.16 -18.51 -15.26
CA GLY A 295 15.19 -19.62 -16.21
C GLY A 295 15.47 -19.18 -17.64
N GLY A 296 15.79 -20.14 -18.50
CA GLY A 296 16.07 -19.90 -19.91
C GLY A 296 14.89 -19.34 -20.70
N SER A 297 15.18 -18.40 -21.62
CA SER A 297 14.22 -17.97 -22.66
C SER A 297 14.04 -19.02 -23.76
N SER A 298 14.97 -19.98 -23.87
CA SER A 298 14.89 -21.19 -24.69
C SER A 298 14.53 -22.40 -23.83
N GLY A 299 14.00 -23.45 -24.45
CA GLY A 299 13.62 -24.70 -23.76
C GLY A 299 14.74 -25.73 -23.63
N GLY A 300 15.91 -25.49 -24.22
CA GLY A 300 16.93 -26.51 -24.42
C GLY A 300 16.53 -27.51 -25.52
N HIS A 301 17.34 -28.56 -25.68
CA HIS A 301 17.08 -29.64 -26.64
C HIS A 301 16.36 -30.84 -26.00
N ASP A 302 16.46 -30.98 -24.68
CA ASP A 302 15.78 -32.02 -23.91
C ASP A 302 14.46 -31.47 -23.34
N SER A 303 13.37 -32.20 -23.56
CA SER A 303 12.05 -31.84 -23.04
C SER A 303 11.96 -31.94 -21.52
N SER A 304 12.85 -32.70 -20.85
CA SER A 304 12.86 -32.87 -19.39
C SER A 304 12.89 -31.54 -18.64
N HIS A 305 13.59 -30.54 -19.17
CA HIS A 305 13.67 -29.20 -18.59
C HIS A 305 12.33 -28.42 -18.68
N ILE A 306 11.65 -28.51 -19.83
CA ILE A 306 10.32 -27.91 -20.01
C ILE A 306 9.30 -28.60 -19.11
N ASP A 307 9.37 -29.91 -18.97
CA ASP A 307 8.46 -30.68 -18.13
C ASP A 307 8.70 -30.40 -16.64
N ALA A 308 9.94 -30.20 -16.22
CA ALA A 308 10.26 -29.70 -14.88
C ALA A 308 9.68 -28.30 -14.63
N ALA A 309 9.74 -27.39 -15.60
CA ALA A 309 9.15 -26.06 -15.49
C ALA A 309 7.61 -26.12 -15.33
N LYS A 310 6.93 -27.00 -16.08
CA LYS A 310 5.50 -27.26 -15.91
C LYS A 310 5.18 -27.90 -14.56
N ALA A 311 5.97 -28.88 -14.14
CA ALA A 311 5.82 -29.55 -12.84
C ALA A 311 5.96 -28.56 -11.69
N LEU A 312 6.89 -27.60 -11.79
CA LEU A 312 7.01 -26.51 -10.85
C LEU A 312 5.74 -25.64 -10.85
N GLY A 313 5.22 -25.25 -12.02
CA GLY A 313 3.96 -24.48 -12.12
C GLY A 313 2.77 -25.18 -11.44
N VAL A 314 2.63 -26.50 -11.63
CA VAL A 314 1.61 -27.32 -10.93
C VAL A 314 1.83 -27.31 -9.41
N THR A 315 3.08 -27.41 -8.98
CA THR A 315 3.43 -27.46 -7.55
C THR A 315 3.17 -26.11 -6.88
N LEU A 316 3.53 -25.00 -7.53
CA LEU A 316 3.22 -23.65 -7.04
C LEU A 316 1.71 -23.44 -6.85
N HIS A 317 0.88 -23.94 -7.77
CA HIS A 317 -0.57 -23.91 -7.62
C HIS A 317 -1.05 -24.68 -6.39
N ARG A 318 -0.58 -25.94 -6.21
CA ARG A 318 -0.95 -26.77 -5.05
C ARG A 318 -0.60 -26.13 -3.71
N HIS A 319 0.48 -25.35 -3.69
CA HIS A 319 1.01 -24.68 -2.51
C HIS A 319 0.52 -23.23 -2.33
N ASP A 320 -0.44 -22.78 -3.16
CA ASP A 320 -0.99 -21.42 -3.20
C ASP A 320 0.09 -20.33 -3.29
N MET A 321 1.08 -20.55 -4.17
CA MET A 321 2.21 -19.65 -4.38
C MET A 321 2.04 -18.81 -5.65
N CYS A 322 2.51 -17.56 -5.60
CA CYS A 322 2.59 -16.66 -6.74
C CYS A 322 3.97 -16.74 -7.40
N LEU A 323 4.01 -16.48 -8.71
CA LEU A 323 5.21 -16.48 -9.52
C LEU A 323 5.61 -15.05 -9.89
N VAL A 324 6.88 -14.72 -9.65
CA VAL A 324 7.57 -13.57 -10.24
C VAL A 324 8.65 -14.10 -11.17
N TYR A 325 8.79 -13.52 -12.37
CA TYR A 325 9.79 -14.00 -13.33
C TYR A 325 10.18 -12.92 -14.36
N GLY A 326 11.09 -13.28 -15.25
CA GLY A 326 11.65 -12.36 -16.26
C GLY A 326 10.71 -11.90 -17.39
N GLY A 327 9.45 -12.33 -17.40
CA GLY A 327 8.45 -11.85 -18.37
C GLY A 327 8.55 -12.45 -19.78
N GLY A 328 9.41 -13.45 -20.00
CA GLY A 328 9.51 -14.14 -21.29
C GLY A 328 8.29 -15.01 -21.61
N THR A 329 7.97 -15.19 -22.88
CA THR A 329 6.82 -16.00 -23.33
C THR A 329 7.19 -17.37 -23.88
N THR A 330 8.49 -17.63 -24.06
CA THR A 330 9.02 -18.85 -24.64
C THR A 330 9.90 -19.63 -23.65
N GLY A 331 10.25 -20.86 -24.02
CA GLY A 331 11.19 -21.68 -23.27
C GLY A 331 10.73 -22.02 -21.85
N ILE A 332 11.70 -22.15 -20.95
CA ILE A 332 11.49 -22.51 -19.53
C ILE A 332 10.60 -21.47 -18.83
N MET A 333 10.87 -20.18 -19.06
CA MET A 333 10.08 -19.08 -18.50
C MET A 333 8.60 -19.11 -18.94
N GLY A 334 8.36 -19.28 -20.25
CA GLY A 334 7.00 -19.37 -20.77
C GLY A 334 6.24 -20.60 -20.26
N ALA A 335 6.93 -21.73 -20.11
CA ALA A 335 6.33 -22.99 -19.66
C ALA A 335 5.82 -22.91 -18.22
N VAL A 336 6.64 -22.42 -17.27
CA VAL A 336 6.21 -22.28 -15.87
C VAL A 336 5.10 -21.23 -15.71
N ALA A 337 5.23 -20.09 -16.39
CA ALA A 337 4.26 -19.00 -16.32
C ALA A 337 2.89 -19.42 -16.87
N SER A 338 2.84 -19.97 -18.08
CA SER A 338 1.58 -20.37 -18.70
C SER A 338 0.90 -21.54 -17.98
N THR A 339 1.68 -22.47 -17.43
CA THR A 339 1.12 -23.55 -16.60
C THR A 339 0.44 -23.00 -15.36
N LEU A 340 1.08 -22.07 -14.64
CA LEU A 340 0.50 -21.51 -13.43
C LEU A 340 -0.70 -20.61 -13.72
N VAL A 341 -0.67 -19.83 -14.81
CA VAL A 341 -1.83 -19.02 -15.24
C VAL A 341 -3.02 -19.91 -15.58
N ALA A 342 -2.81 -21.03 -16.28
CA ALA A 342 -3.89 -21.95 -16.62
C ALA A 342 -4.56 -22.57 -15.37
N LEU A 343 -3.82 -22.72 -14.27
CA LEU A 343 -4.32 -23.32 -13.02
C LEU A 343 -4.86 -22.30 -12.01
N SER A 344 -4.22 -21.13 -11.90
CA SER A 344 -4.46 -20.15 -10.83
C SER A 344 -4.90 -18.77 -11.33
N GLY A 345 -4.97 -18.60 -12.64
CA GLY A 345 -5.36 -17.35 -13.30
C GLY A 345 -4.22 -16.33 -13.46
N PRO A 346 -4.44 -15.29 -14.29
CA PRO A 346 -3.45 -14.24 -14.60
C PRO A 346 -2.90 -13.47 -13.40
N SER A 347 -3.66 -13.38 -12.31
CA SER A 347 -3.27 -12.65 -11.09
C SER A 347 -2.21 -13.38 -10.26
N ALA A 348 -2.00 -14.67 -10.50
CA ALA A 348 -1.01 -15.48 -9.79
C ALA A 348 0.42 -15.33 -10.34
N VAL A 349 0.58 -14.69 -11.51
CA VAL A 349 1.86 -14.57 -12.21
C VAL A 349 2.16 -13.11 -12.55
N HIS A 350 3.40 -12.69 -12.29
CA HIS A 350 3.90 -11.35 -12.58
C HIS A 350 5.25 -11.40 -13.30
N GLY A 351 5.26 -11.03 -14.57
CA GLY A 351 6.48 -10.85 -15.37
C GLY A 351 7.04 -9.44 -15.27
N VAL A 352 8.35 -9.32 -15.03
CA VAL A 352 9.07 -8.03 -15.05
C VAL A 352 10.07 -8.04 -16.20
N VAL A 353 9.90 -7.13 -17.16
CA VAL A 353 10.71 -7.08 -18.39
C VAL A 353 11.27 -5.68 -18.60
N PRO A 354 12.52 -5.51 -19.05
CA PRO A 354 13.02 -4.22 -19.51
C PRO A 354 12.36 -3.80 -20.83
N ALA A 355 12.15 -2.50 -21.02
CA ALA A 355 11.55 -1.94 -22.23
C ALA A 355 12.27 -2.38 -23.52
N ALA A 356 13.60 -2.50 -23.47
CA ALA A 356 14.40 -2.96 -24.60
C ALA A 356 14.07 -4.41 -25.02
N LEU A 357 13.93 -5.32 -24.05
CA LEU A 357 13.60 -6.72 -24.32
C LEU A 357 12.12 -6.88 -24.71
N ALA A 358 11.23 -6.12 -24.08
CA ALA A 358 9.81 -6.11 -24.46
C ALA A 358 9.62 -5.74 -25.93
N ARG A 359 10.33 -4.70 -26.41
CA ARG A 359 10.31 -4.29 -27.82
C ARG A 359 10.87 -5.36 -28.75
N TYR A 360 11.95 -6.03 -28.36
CA TYR A 360 12.55 -7.10 -29.14
C TYR A 360 11.61 -8.31 -29.30
N GLU A 361 10.94 -8.71 -28.22
CA GLU A 361 9.94 -9.79 -28.26
C GLU A 361 8.70 -9.41 -29.09
N SER A 362 8.25 -8.15 -29.00
CA SER A 362 7.15 -7.63 -29.84
C SER A 362 7.52 -7.46 -31.31
N ALA A 363 8.80 -7.26 -31.65
CA ALA A 363 9.24 -7.16 -33.04
C ALA A 363 9.26 -8.51 -33.77
N GLY A 364 9.31 -9.63 -33.04
CA GLY A 364 9.21 -10.99 -33.60
C GLY A 364 7.78 -11.50 -33.78
N ILE A 365 6.79 -10.82 -33.18
CA ILE A 365 5.36 -11.16 -33.26
C ILE A 365 4.70 -9.99 -33.99
N GLY A 366 4.46 -10.14 -35.29
CA GLY A 366 3.88 -9.09 -36.14
C GLY A 366 2.72 -8.36 -35.45
N ASP A 367 2.89 -7.04 -35.38
CA ASP A 367 1.96 -5.98 -34.98
C ASP A 367 1.12 -6.18 -33.68
N GLY A 368 1.35 -5.28 -32.72
CA GLY A 368 0.27 -4.71 -31.89
C GLY A 368 -0.59 -5.62 -31.01
N ARG A 369 -0.09 -6.77 -30.51
CA ARG A 369 -0.89 -7.60 -29.59
C ARG A 369 -1.10 -6.93 -28.22
N VAL A 370 -2.27 -6.30 -28.14
CA VAL A 370 -3.05 -5.83 -26.99
C VAL A 370 -2.69 -6.56 -25.70
N ASP A 371 -2.32 -5.81 -24.66
CA ASP A 371 -1.91 -6.29 -23.32
C ASP A 371 -2.83 -7.38 -22.70
N GLY A 372 -4.06 -7.52 -23.19
CA GLY A 372 -5.02 -8.55 -22.80
C GLY A 372 -4.63 -9.99 -23.17
N GLU A 373 -4.05 -10.25 -24.36
CA GLU A 373 -3.72 -11.63 -24.77
C GLU A 373 -2.52 -12.16 -23.96
N TYR A 374 -1.49 -11.33 -23.77
CA TYR A 374 -0.35 -11.67 -22.92
C TYR A 374 -0.82 -11.96 -21.48
N ALA A 375 -1.63 -11.06 -20.90
CA ALA A 375 -2.11 -11.21 -19.53
C ALA A 375 -2.88 -12.51 -19.33
N SER A 376 -3.73 -12.88 -20.29
CA SER A 376 -4.52 -14.11 -20.22
C SER A 376 -3.71 -15.39 -20.20
N ARG A 377 -2.47 -15.39 -20.73
CA ARG A 377 -1.65 -16.60 -20.90
C ARG A 377 -0.39 -16.62 -20.05
N PHE A 378 0.19 -15.47 -19.73
CA PHE A 378 1.47 -15.36 -19.01
C PHE A 378 1.40 -14.46 -17.77
N GLY A 379 0.21 -13.92 -17.47
CA GLY A 379 -0.03 -13.13 -16.28
C GLY A 379 0.32 -11.65 -16.44
N ARG A 380 0.30 -10.93 -15.33
CA ARG A 380 0.54 -9.48 -15.33
C ARG A 380 1.96 -9.19 -15.79
N ARG A 381 2.15 -8.06 -16.49
CA ARG A 381 3.46 -7.61 -16.97
C ARG A 381 3.79 -6.23 -16.42
N THR A 382 5.01 -6.02 -15.96
CA THR A 382 5.57 -4.68 -15.70
C THR A 382 6.77 -4.45 -16.58
N VAL A 383 6.71 -3.38 -17.37
CA VAL A 383 7.83 -2.91 -18.18
C VAL A 383 8.64 -1.92 -17.37
N VAL A 384 9.94 -2.19 -17.21
CA VAL A 384 10.88 -1.32 -16.48
C VAL A 384 11.92 -0.73 -17.44
N ARG A 385 12.61 0.32 -17.00
CA ARG A 385 13.57 1.02 -17.86
C ARG A 385 14.83 0.20 -18.18
N ASP A 386 15.33 -0.58 -17.22
CA ASP A 386 16.62 -1.28 -17.31
C ASP A 386 16.65 -2.61 -16.53
N MET A 387 17.73 -3.39 -16.71
CA MET A 387 17.92 -4.69 -16.06
C MET A 387 18.09 -4.60 -14.53
N HIS A 388 18.71 -3.53 -14.01
CA HIS A 388 18.88 -3.36 -12.56
C HIS A 388 17.54 -3.11 -11.86
N THR A 389 16.70 -2.29 -12.46
CA THR A 389 15.34 -2.00 -12.00
C THR A 389 14.50 -3.27 -12.02
N ARG A 390 14.68 -4.13 -13.04
CA ARG A 390 14.03 -5.45 -13.11
C ARG A 390 14.43 -6.32 -11.92
N LYS A 391 15.72 -6.54 -11.72
CA LYS A 391 16.23 -7.42 -10.65
C LYS A 391 15.83 -6.90 -9.27
N ARG A 392 15.96 -5.59 -9.03
CA ARG A 392 15.49 -4.93 -7.80
C ARG A 392 13.99 -5.17 -7.56
N LEU A 393 13.15 -4.96 -8.57
CA LEU A 393 11.70 -5.13 -8.42
C LEU A 393 11.33 -6.59 -8.15
N MET A 394 11.93 -7.54 -8.86
CA MET A 394 11.70 -8.97 -8.66
C MET A 394 12.09 -9.41 -7.25
N THR A 395 13.27 -8.99 -6.77
CA THR A 395 13.72 -9.28 -5.39
C THR A 395 12.83 -8.59 -4.35
N GLN A 396 12.41 -7.35 -4.58
CA GLN A 396 11.48 -6.64 -3.69
C GLN A 396 10.16 -7.41 -3.55
N MET A 397 9.58 -7.88 -4.65
CA MET A 397 8.34 -8.67 -4.63
C MET A 397 8.47 -9.96 -3.81
N VAL A 398 9.61 -10.65 -3.88
CA VAL A 398 9.89 -11.84 -3.06
C VAL A 398 10.02 -11.49 -1.59
N ARG A 399 10.79 -10.44 -1.26
CA ARG A 399 10.99 -9.97 0.13
C ARG A 399 9.70 -9.50 0.78
N GLU A 400 8.79 -8.95 -0.02
CA GLU A 400 7.47 -8.52 0.42
C GLU A 400 6.47 -9.69 0.55
N GLY A 401 6.78 -10.88 0.06
CA GLY A 401 5.97 -12.10 0.18
C GLY A 401 5.90 -12.68 1.61
N ALA A 402 5.12 -13.75 1.80
CA ALA A 402 5.06 -14.47 3.09
C ALA A 402 6.33 -15.28 3.38
N PRO A 403 6.54 -15.73 4.65
CA PRO A 403 7.50 -16.79 4.94
C PRO A 403 7.34 -17.99 3.99
N GLY A 404 8.45 -18.55 3.52
CA GLY A 404 8.48 -19.54 2.43
C GLY A 404 8.53 -18.94 1.02
N SER A 405 8.62 -17.61 0.90
CA SER A 405 8.99 -16.93 -0.36
C SER A 405 10.48 -17.08 -0.64
N GLY A 406 10.86 -17.16 -1.91
CA GLY A 406 12.28 -17.22 -2.27
C GLY A 406 12.54 -17.35 -3.75
N PHE A 407 13.77 -17.77 -4.06
CA PHE A 407 14.33 -17.76 -5.40
C PHE A 407 14.62 -19.19 -5.85
N VAL A 408 14.24 -19.50 -7.08
CA VAL A 408 14.57 -20.77 -7.71
C VAL A 408 15.13 -20.53 -9.11
N ALA A 409 16.26 -21.15 -9.41
CA ALA A 409 16.78 -21.21 -10.77
C ALA A 409 16.41 -22.56 -11.41
N LEU A 410 15.73 -22.48 -12.56
CA LEU A 410 15.56 -23.57 -13.51
C LEU A 410 16.66 -23.50 -14.57
N SER A 411 16.80 -24.55 -15.38
CA SER A 411 17.78 -24.60 -16.46
C SER A 411 17.79 -23.35 -17.34
N GLY A 412 18.98 -22.81 -17.58
CA GLY A 412 19.16 -21.53 -18.25
C GLY A 412 20.64 -21.18 -18.47
N GLY A 413 20.88 -20.05 -19.13
CA GLY A 413 22.22 -19.60 -19.51
C GLY A 413 22.79 -18.52 -18.57
N TYR A 414 23.63 -17.64 -19.12
CA TYR A 414 24.31 -16.59 -18.36
C TYR A 414 23.37 -15.71 -17.53
N GLY A 415 22.23 -15.28 -18.10
CA GLY A 415 21.28 -14.44 -17.37
C GLY A 415 20.70 -15.14 -16.14
N THR A 416 20.38 -16.43 -16.24
CA THR A 416 19.88 -17.23 -15.12
C THR A 416 20.92 -17.40 -14.04
N LEU A 417 22.19 -17.64 -14.42
CA LEU A 417 23.28 -17.78 -13.46
C LEU A 417 23.61 -16.45 -12.76
N GLU A 418 23.56 -15.34 -13.50
CA GLU A 418 23.76 -14.00 -12.95
C GLU A 418 22.70 -13.66 -11.91
N GLU A 419 21.42 -13.89 -12.22
CA GLU A 419 20.30 -13.67 -11.29
C GLU A 419 20.39 -14.59 -10.05
N LEU A 420 20.78 -15.86 -10.23
CA LEU A 420 20.97 -16.83 -9.13
C LEU A 420 22.10 -16.39 -8.19
N LEU A 421 23.26 -16.04 -8.73
CA LEU A 421 24.42 -15.66 -7.93
C LEU A 421 24.21 -14.31 -7.25
N GLU A 422 23.48 -13.37 -7.86
CA GLU A 422 23.09 -12.12 -7.21
C GLU A 422 22.19 -12.40 -5.99
N ALA A 423 21.17 -13.24 -6.14
CA ALA A 423 20.31 -13.65 -5.01
C ALA A 423 21.08 -14.38 -3.90
N ALA A 424 22.02 -15.26 -4.26
CA ALA A 424 22.87 -15.93 -3.28
C ALA A 424 23.80 -14.95 -2.55
N THR A 425 24.40 -14.01 -3.28
CA THR A 425 25.29 -12.98 -2.72
C THR A 425 24.50 -12.04 -1.79
N TRP A 426 23.29 -11.64 -2.16
CA TRP A 426 22.44 -10.81 -1.32
C TRP A 426 21.95 -11.52 -0.06
N HIS A 427 21.76 -12.84 -0.13
CA HIS A 427 21.53 -13.66 1.06
C HIS A 427 22.77 -13.64 1.98
N GLN A 428 23.96 -13.92 1.42
CA GLN A 428 25.22 -13.89 2.17
C GLN A 428 25.45 -12.54 2.86
N LEU A 429 25.15 -11.44 2.17
CA LEU A 429 25.28 -10.08 2.67
C LEU A 429 24.20 -9.68 3.69
N GLY A 430 23.18 -10.51 3.92
CA GLY A 430 22.07 -10.22 4.84
C GLY A 430 21.01 -9.25 4.29
N ILE A 431 21.06 -8.90 3.00
CA ILE A 431 20.09 -8.01 2.33
C ILE A 431 18.68 -8.64 2.30
N HIS A 432 18.61 -9.97 2.20
CA HIS A 432 17.40 -10.76 2.41
C HIS A 432 17.72 -12.10 3.09
N ARG A 433 16.69 -12.74 3.64
CA ARG A 433 16.79 -14.07 4.26
C ARG A 433 15.97 -15.15 3.55
N CYS A 434 15.39 -14.81 2.41
CA CYS A 434 14.63 -15.74 1.58
C CYS A 434 15.49 -16.93 1.13
N GLY A 435 14.87 -18.11 1.01
CA GLY A 435 15.55 -19.31 0.51
C GLY A 435 15.98 -19.16 -0.94
N VAL A 436 17.13 -19.73 -1.27
CA VAL A 436 17.69 -19.77 -2.63
C VAL A 436 17.91 -21.22 -3.02
N SER A 437 17.36 -21.64 -4.16
CA SER A 437 17.47 -23.01 -4.64
C SER A 437 17.73 -23.11 -6.14
N VAL A 438 18.28 -24.24 -6.56
CA VAL A 438 18.30 -24.67 -7.95
C VAL A 438 17.41 -25.89 -8.11
N PHE A 439 16.59 -25.92 -9.16
CA PHE A 439 15.90 -27.14 -9.57
C PHE A 439 16.75 -27.83 -10.64
N SER A 440 17.60 -28.76 -10.19
CA SER A 440 18.58 -29.47 -11.03
C SER A 440 17.94 -30.68 -11.69
N VAL A 441 17.61 -30.53 -12.97
CA VAL A 441 17.14 -31.61 -13.86
C VAL A 441 18.35 -32.28 -14.47
N ASP A 442 18.45 -33.60 -14.38
CA ASP A 442 19.52 -34.42 -14.98
C ASP A 442 20.95 -33.91 -14.67
N GLY A 443 21.16 -33.40 -13.46
CA GLY A 443 22.48 -32.91 -13.02
C GLY A 443 22.90 -31.56 -13.63
N PHE A 444 21.96 -30.80 -14.22
CA PHE A 444 22.25 -29.53 -14.91
C PHE A 444 23.14 -28.55 -14.10
N TYR A 445 23.02 -28.53 -12.78
CA TYR A 445 23.79 -27.64 -11.90
C TYR A 445 25.01 -28.29 -11.23
N ASP A 446 25.34 -29.55 -11.49
CA ASP A 446 26.40 -30.27 -10.79
C ASP A 446 27.76 -29.56 -10.89
N GLY A 447 28.08 -29.04 -12.08
CA GLY A 447 29.32 -28.28 -12.30
C GLY A 447 29.41 -26.98 -11.48
N LEU A 448 28.28 -26.28 -11.29
CA LEU A 448 28.22 -25.07 -10.45
C LEU A 448 28.40 -25.44 -8.97
N LEU A 449 27.73 -26.49 -8.52
CA LEU A 449 27.80 -26.95 -7.13
C LEU A 449 29.22 -27.45 -6.78
N ASP A 450 29.89 -28.14 -7.70
CA ASP A 450 31.28 -28.54 -7.55
C ASP A 450 32.24 -27.35 -7.52
N TRP A 451 31.96 -26.31 -8.32
CA TRP A 451 32.70 -25.06 -8.23
C TRP A 451 32.54 -24.39 -6.87
N ILE A 452 31.31 -24.27 -6.35
CA ILE A 452 31.03 -23.69 -5.01
C ILE A 452 31.79 -24.46 -3.92
N ARG A 453 31.74 -25.80 -3.94
CA ARG A 453 32.48 -26.65 -2.99
C ARG A 453 33.99 -26.42 -3.05
N ARG A 454 34.56 -26.27 -4.26
CA ARG A 454 35.99 -25.99 -4.43
C ARG A 454 36.38 -24.62 -3.89
N VAL A 455 35.64 -23.57 -4.21
CA VAL A 455 35.96 -22.22 -3.71
C VAL A 455 35.77 -22.10 -2.20
N ALA A 456 34.82 -22.83 -1.62
CA ALA A 456 34.70 -22.99 -0.16
C ALA A 456 35.90 -23.74 0.44
N GLY A 457 36.32 -24.84 -0.19
CA GLY A 457 37.53 -25.58 0.22
C GLY A 457 38.82 -24.76 0.12
N HIS A 458 38.87 -23.80 -0.80
CA HIS A 458 39.96 -22.82 -0.92
C HIS A 458 39.80 -21.59 0.00
N GLY A 459 38.70 -21.48 0.76
CA GLY A 459 38.47 -20.41 1.73
C GLY A 459 37.96 -19.09 1.14
N PHE A 460 37.52 -19.06 -0.12
CA PHE A 460 36.91 -17.86 -0.73
C PHE A 460 35.45 -17.68 -0.35
N VAL A 461 34.79 -18.75 0.10
CA VAL A 461 33.40 -18.75 0.60
C VAL A 461 33.41 -19.45 1.96
N GLY A 462 32.74 -18.87 2.96
CA GLY A 462 32.61 -19.51 4.26
C GLY A 462 31.84 -20.83 4.16
N ASN A 463 32.21 -21.85 4.95
CA ASN A 463 31.52 -23.14 4.91
C ASN A 463 30.00 -23.04 5.16
N LYS A 464 29.54 -22.04 5.93
CA LYS A 464 28.11 -21.76 6.13
C LYS A 464 27.46 -21.16 4.89
N ASP A 465 28.20 -20.40 4.10
CA ASP A 465 27.68 -19.69 2.92
C ASP A 465 27.65 -20.60 1.68
N ALA A 466 28.46 -21.66 1.68
CA ALA A 466 28.45 -22.68 0.63
C ALA A 466 27.09 -23.41 0.51
N ASP A 467 26.31 -23.45 1.60
CA ASP A 467 24.99 -24.09 1.67
C ASP A 467 23.83 -23.10 1.39
N ILE A 468 24.12 -21.86 0.95
CA ILE A 468 23.08 -20.88 0.63
C ILE A 468 22.20 -21.36 -0.54
N ILE A 469 22.83 -21.91 -1.58
CA ILE A 469 22.13 -22.45 -2.75
C ILE A 469 21.79 -23.92 -2.49
N ARG A 470 20.52 -24.19 -2.21
CA ARG A 470 20.03 -25.55 -2.00
C ARG A 470 19.70 -26.25 -3.32
N VAL A 471 19.81 -27.56 -3.33
CA VAL A 471 19.57 -28.38 -4.54
C VAL A 471 18.25 -29.12 -4.39
N ALA A 472 17.34 -28.88 -5.32
CA ALA A 472 16.12 -29.64 -5.48
C ALA A 472 16.17 -30.46 -6.78
N ARG A 473 15.76 -31.72 -6.72
CA ARG A 473 15.63 -32.64 -7.86
C ARG A 473 14.18 -32.85 -8.28
N THR A 474 13.24 -32.40 -7.47
CA THR A 474 11.81 -32.43 -7.77
C THR A 474 11.16 -31.08 -7.45
N ALA A 475 9.99 -30.82 -8.03
CA ALA A 475 9.26 -29.58 -7.77
C ALA A 475 8.83 -29.42 -6.31
N GLU A 476 8.53 -30.52 -5.60
CA GLU A 476 8.20 -30.50 -4.17
C GLU A 476 9.44 -30.22 -3.29
N GLU A 477 10.60 -30.73 -3.69
CA GLU A 477 11.87 -30.40 -3.02
C GLU A 477 12.20 -28.90 -3.15
N VAL A 478 11.80 -28.23 -4.25
CA VAL A 478 11.94 -26.78 -4.37
C VAL A 478 11.19 -26.10 -3.23
N VAL A 479 9.92 -26.43 -3.01
CA VAL A 479 9.10 -25.82 -1.94
C VAL A 479 9.72 -26.09 -0.57
N THR A 480 10.17 -27.33 -0.34
CA THR A 480 10.85 -27.71 0.91
C THR A 480 12.12 -26.88 1.13
N CYS A 481 12.93 -26.66 0.09
CA CYS A 481 14.13 -25.83 0.17
C CYS A 481 13.81 -24.36 0.49
N LEU A 482 12.71 -23.82 -0.03
CA LEU A 482 12.27 -22.46 0.24
C LEU A 482 11.73 -22.29 1.66
N ASP A 483 10.97 -23.27 2.17
CA ASP A 483 10.36 -23.24 3.50
C ASP A 483 11.41 -23.36 4.62
N GLU A 484 12.44 -24.19 4.44
CA GLU A 484 13.50 -24.37 5.43
C GLU A 484 14.48 -23.17 5.51
N GLY A 485 14.46 -22.27 4.52
CA GLY A 485 15.35 -21.11 4.41
C GLY A 485 16.82 -21.48 4.18
N SER A 486 17.63 -20.57 3.66
CA SER A 486 19.07 -20.80 3.49
C SER A 486 19.82 -20.57 4.83
N ARG A 487 20.69 -21.51 5.22
CA ARG A 487 21.48 -21.45 6.47
C ARG A 487 22.84 -20.76 6.21
N GLY A 488 22.84 -19.47 5.87
CA GLY A 488 24.05 -18.67 5.60
C GLY A 488 24.29 -17.56 6.62
N GLY A 489 25.52 -17.04 6.68
CA GLY A 489 25.98 -16.11 7.73
C GLY A 489 25.25 -14.77 7.72
N ASP A 490 24.60 -14.44 8.84
CA ASP A 490 24.18 -13.07 9.12
C ASP A 490 25.41 -12.25 9.54
N HIS A 491 25.98 -11.50 8.60
CA HIS A 491 27.11 -10.61 8.89
C HIS A 491 26.71 -9.39 9.74
N GLY A 492 25.43 -9.24 10.11
CA GLY A 492 24.96 -8.14 10.96
C GLY A 492 25.14 -6.76 10.32
N LEU A 493 25.20 -6.70 8.99
CA LEU A 493 25.44 -5.48 8.24
C LEU A 493 24.14 -4.67 8.14
N GLU A 494 24.18 -3.41 8.56
CA GLU A 494 23.13 -2.44 8.26
C GLU A 494 23.42 -1.78 6.91
N TRP A 495 22.59 -2.10 5.93
CA TRP A 495 22.64 -1.49 4.60
C TRP A 495 21.80 -0.20 4.61
N VAL A 496 22.47 0.96 4.56
CA VAL A 496 21.85 2.31 4.51
C VAL A 496 21.35 2.64 3.10
#